data_AF-A0A1M7TD36-F1
#
_entry.id   AF-A0A1M7TD36-F1
#
_cell.length_a   1.000
_cell.length_b   1.000
_cell.length_c   1.000
_cell.angle_alpha   90.00
_cell.angle_beta   90.00
_cell.angle_gamma   90.00
#
_symmetry.space_group_name_H-M   'P 1'
#
loop_
_entity.id
_entity.type
_entity.pdbx_description
1 polymer ?
#
loop_
_entity_poly.entity_id
_entity_poly.type
_entity_poly.pdbx_seq_one_letter_code
_entity_poly.pdbx_strand_id
1 'polypeptide(L)'
;MSLDEWVDFAFICGIIASLIWGAIDAIINNGKKKETVYFTQQEEDYNALVDFKDNEELKLKKAESAIKTIKDIGYLGTYKDEFSPRAEKMYEEVKALGESESLKALRADLASALISFYVNIPTEENAVKVEKIYQETKGYLINDDELRVKIAKLAEPLISFYFMMLFKNTEQDAYPKNIITKAETIYKEVREFGSFNDIKDNLIESSLPLLRLYREIKVADQSLVNSAKHIYAELFSLNNDAQIQPMKQAAEKLVKEIHANFIANLPYKIPNSQIVKF
;
A
#
# COMPACT_ATOMS: atom_id res chain seq x y z
N MET A 1 24.00 45.78 -25.53
CA MET A 1 22.54 45.89 -25.46
C MET A 1 22.17 47.21 -24.84
N SER A 2 21.30 47.98 -25.48
CA SER A 2 20.69 49.17 -24.88
C SER A 2 19.66 48.77 -23.80
N LEU A 3 19.25 49.73 -22.97
CA LEU A 3 18.21 49.50 -21.96
C LEU A 3 16.88 49.08 -22.60
N ASP A 4 16.56 49.63 -23.77
CA ASP A 4 15.35 49.30 -24.52
C ASP A 4 15.37 47.86 -25.05
N GLU A 5 16.54 47.38 -25.51
CA GLU A 5 16.72 45.98 -25.95
C GLU A 5 16.55 44.98 -24.80
N TRP A 6 16.87 45.37 -23.56
CA TRP A 6 16.64 44.56 -22.36
C TRP A 6 15.17 44.48 -21.98
N VAL A 7 14.42 45.57 -22.14
CA VAL A 7 12.98 45.62 -21.86
C VAL A 7 12.23 44.75 -22.86
N ASP A 8 12.57 44.85 -24.16
CA ASP A 8 11.97 44.02 -25.21
C ASP A 8 12.29 42.53 -25.01
N PHE A 9 13.53 42.20 -24.65
CA PHE A 9 13.92 40.81 -24.34
C PHE A 9 13.14 40.25 -23.13
N ALA A 10 13.03 41.01 -22.05
CA ALA A 10 12.27 40.61 -20.87
C ALA A 10 10.77 40.42 -21.17
N PHE A 11 10.20 41.30 -22.01
CA PHE A 11 8.81 41.20 -22.45
C PHE A 11 8.57 39.94 -23.30
N ILE A 12 9.47 39.65 -24.24
CA ILE A 12 9.41 38.43 -25.08
C ILE A 12 9.55 37.18 -24.21
N CYS A 13 10.48 37.16 -23.26
CA CYS A 13 10.63 36.05 -22.31
C CYS A 13 9.37 35.83 -21.46
N GLY A 14 8.72 36.91 -21.01
CA GLY A 14 7.45 36.84 -20.26
C GLY A 14 6.31 36.22 -21.07
N ILE A 15 6.19 36.59 -22.35
CA ILE A 15 5.19 36.02 -23.26
C ILE A 15 5.45 34.52 -23.50
N ILE A 16 6.71 34.15 -23.76
CA ILE A 16 7.09 32.75 -23.99
C ILE A 16 6.81 31.90 -22.75
N ALA A 17 7.14 32.40 -21.56
CA ALA A 17 6.87 31.69 -20.30
C ALA A 17 5.37 31.47 -20.08
N SER A 18 4.53 32.47 -20.38
CA SER A 18 3.07 32.35 -20.27
C SER A 18 2.47 31.33 -21.25
N LEU A 19 3.00 31.26 -22.48
CA LEU A 19 2.54 30.29 -23.49
C LEU A 19 2.95 28.86 -23.14
N ILE A 20 4.17 28.68 -22.62
CA ILE A 20 4.64 27.38 -22.13
C ILE A 20 3.77 26.92 -20.96
N TRP A 21 3.46 27.81 -20.01
CA TRP A 21 2.58 27.45 -18.90
C TRP A 21 1.18 27.04 -19.35
N GLY A 22 0.56 27.81 -20.26
CA GLY A 22 -0.75 27.47 -20.81
C GLY A 22 -0.77 26.14 -21.57
N ALA A 23 0.31 25.81 -22.28
CA ALA A 23 0.44 24.53 -22.96
C ALA A 23 0.61 23.35 -21.99
N ILE A 24 1.40 23.52 -20.93
CA ILE A 24 1.57 22.51 -19.88
C ILE A 24 0.23 22.27 -19.16
N ASP A 25 -0.48 23.33 -18.78
CA ASP A 25 -1.80 23.21 -18.14
C ASP A 25 -2.81 22.50 -19.03
N ALA A 26 -2.83 22.80 -20.33
CA ALA A 26 -3.73 22.13 -21.28
C ALA A 26 -3.40 20.64 -21.46
N ILE A 27 -2.12 20.27 -21.49
CA ILE A 27 -1.67 18.87 -21.57
C ILE A 27 -2.07 18.12 -20.30
N ILE A 28 -1.79 18.69 -19.13
CA ILE A 28 -2.18 18.12 -17.84
C ILE A 28 -3.70 17.93 -17.83
N ASN A 29 -4.49 18.98 -18.07
CA ASN A 29 -5.96 18.93 -17.99
C ASN A 29 -6.60 17.97 -19.01
N ASN A 30 -6.00 17.80 -20.20
CA ASN A 30 -6.48 16.79 -21.16
C ASN A 30 -6.16 15.36 -20.73
N GLY A 31 -5.00 15.13 -20.11
CA GLY A 31 -4.68 13.84 -19.48
C GLY A 31 -5.69 13.50 -18.38
N LYS A 32 -5.93 14.48 -17.48
CA LYS A 32 -6.95 14.39 -16.42
C LYS A 32 -8.32 14.00 -16.96
N LYS A 33 -8.79 14.70 -18.01
CA LYS A 33 -10.11 14.45 -18.61
C LYS A 33 -10.25 13.05 -19.22
N LYS A 34 -9.19 12.54 -19.87
CA LYS A 34 -9.20 11.19 -20.46
C LYS A 34 -9.25 10.10 -19.39
N GLU A 35 -8.50 10.28 -18.31
CA GLU A 35 -8.55 9.40 -17.15
C GLU A 35 -9.97 9.36 -16.58
N THR A 36 -10.55 10.51 -16.22
CA THR A 36 -11.92 10.59 -15.67
C THR A 36 -12.95 9.85 -16.54
N VAL A 37 -12.91 10.00 -17.86
CA VAL A 37 -13.85 9.32 -18.79
C VAL A 37 -13.72 7.80 -18.72
N TYR A 38 -12.50 7.27 -18.64
CA TYR A 38 -12.27 5.82 -18.56
C TYR A 38 -12.86 5.22 -17.28
N PHE A 39 -12.69 5.88 -16.13
CA PHE A 39 -13.23 5.39 -14.85
C PHE A 39 -14.75 5.51 -14.79
N THR A 40 -15.33 6.57 -15.35
CA THR A 40 -16.77 6.67 -15.50
C THR A 40 -17.32 5.48 -16.29
N GLN A 41 -16.64 5.05 -17.36
CA GLN A 41 -17.07 3.87 -18.12
C GLN A 41 -17.00 2.58 -17.30
N GLN A 42 -15.91 2.36 -16.54
CA GLN A 42 -15.82 1.17 -15.68
C GLN A 42 -16.87 1.18 -14.55
N GLU A 43 -17.16 2.35 -14.01
CA GLU A 43 -18.21 2.53 -13.00
C GLU A 43 -19.61 2.33 -13.61
N GLU A 44 -19.84 2.75 -14.86
CA GLU A 44 -21.05 2.46 -15.62
C GLU A 44 -21.21 0.97 -15.89
N ASP A 45 -20.15 0.29 -16.35
CA ASP A 45 -20.15 -1.17 -16.57
C ASP A 45 -20.44 -1.92 -15.26
N TYR A 46 -19.84 -1.47 -14.15
CA TYR A 46 -20.16 -1.98 -12.81
C TYR A 46 -21.63 -1.73 -12.46
N ASN A 47 -22.13 -0.51 -12.62
CA ASN A 47 -23.51 -0.14 -12.25
C ASN A 47 -24.56 -0.79 -13.15
N ALA A 48 -24.22 -1.15 -14.38
CA ALA A 48 -25.11 -1.86 -15.32
C ALA A 48 -25.39 -3.31 -14.89
N LEU A 49 -24.53 -3.90 -14.06
CA LEU A 49 -24.81 -5.17 -13.40
C LEU A 49 -25.87 -4.90 -12.31
N VAL A 50 -27.12 -5.28 -12.61
CA VAL A 50 -28.29 -5.14 -11.72
C VAL A 50 -29.05 -6.47 -11.64
N ASP A 51 -29.96 -6.58 -10.66
CA ASP A 51 -30.88 -7.71 -10.45
C ASP A 51 -30.21 -9.05 -10.05
N PHE A 52 -29.66 -9.07 -8.84
CA PHE A 52 -28.83 -10.17 -8.32
C PHE A 52 -29.58 -11.28 -7.61
N LYS A 53 -30.88 -11.10 -7.35
CA LYS A 53 -31.58 -11.81 -6.24
C LYS A 53 -31.44 -13.33 -6.34
N ASP A 54 -31.45 -13.87 -7.57
CA ASP A 54 -31.42 -15.31 -7.84
C ASP A 54 -30.30 -15.75 -8.80
N ASN A 55 -29.32 -14.89 -9.11
CA ASN A 55 -28.25 -15.22 -10.07
C ASN A 55 -26.85 -15.08 -9.45
N GLU A 56 -26.28 -16.21 -9.05
CA GLU A 56 -24.94 -16.27 -8.43
C GLU A 56 -23.82 -15.82 -9.38
N GLU A 57 -23.92 -16.13 -10.67
CA GLU A 57 -22.91 -15.72 -11.66
C GLU A 57 -22.85 -14.19 -11.78
N LEU A 58 -23.99 -13.51 -11.76
CA LEU A 58 -24.05 -12.05 -11.79
C LEU A 58 -23.49 -11.42 -10.50
N LYS A 59 -23.71 -12.05 -9.34
CA LYS A 59 -23.10 -11.60 -8.07
C LYS A 59 -21.58 -11.70 -8.11
N LEU A 60 -21.04 -12.81 -8.60
CA LEU A 60 -19.59 -13.00 -8.75
C LEU A 60 -19.01 -11.97 -9.72
N LYS A 61 -19.63 -11.78 -10.89
CA LYS A 61 -19.22 -10.74 -11.87
C LYS A 61 -19.26 -9.34 -11.28
N LYS A 62 -20.26 -9.02 -10.46
CA LYS A 62 -20.35 -7.73 -9.76
C LYS A 62 -19.19 -7.53 -8.79
N ALA A 63 -18.85 -8.56 -8.02
CA ALA A 63 -17.71 -8.53 -7.11
C ALA A 63 -16.37 -8.39 -7.85
N GLU A 64 -16.16 -9.16 -8.93
CA GLU A 64 -14.97 -9.05 -9.78
C GLU A 64 -14.83 -7.66 -10.41
N SER A 65 -15.94 -7.12 -10.92
CA SER A 65 -15.98 -5.76 -11.47
C SER A 65 -15.63 -4.71 -10.42
N ALA A 66 -16.16 -4.81 -9.19
CA ALA A 66 -15.79 -3.92 -8.09
C ALA A 66 -14.28 -3.97 -7.79
N ILE A 67 -13.69 -5.18 -7.71
CA ILE A 67 -12.25 -5.35 -7.44
C ILE A 67 -11.43 -4.63 -8.50
N LYS A 68 -11.77 -4.82 -9.77
CA LYS A 68 -11.08 -4.20 -10.90
C LYS A 68 -11.19 -2.67 -10.82
N THR A 69 -12.41 -2.15 -10.66
CA THR A 69 -12.65 -0.70 -10.64
C THR A 69 -11.92 -0.03 -9.48
N ILE A 70 -11.94 -0.62 -8.27
CA ILE A 70 -11.20 -0.07 -7.12
C ILE A 70 -9.68 -0.07 -7.36
N LYS A 71 -9.13 -1.16 -7.91
CA LYS A 71 -7.70 -1.22 -8.25
C LYS A 71 -7.31 -0.14 -9.25
N ASP A 72 -8.09 -0.01 -10.33
CA ASP A 72 -7.80 0.94 -11.40
C ASP A 72 -7.90 2.40 -10.89
N ILE A 73 -8.89 2.70 -10.04
CA ILE A 73 -8.99 3.99 -9.35
C ILE A 73 -7.76 4.26 -8.46
N GLY A 74 -7.30 3.25 -7.71
CA GLY A 74 -6.17 3.37 -6.79
C GLY A 74 -4.85 3.78 -7.46
N TYR A 75 -4.66 3.42 -8.73
CA TYR A 75 -3.46 3.79 -9.50
C TYR A 75 -3.36 5.28 -9.84
N LEU A 76 -4.45 6.05 -9.78
CA LEU A 76 -4.47 7.41 -10.32
C LEU A 76 -3.80 8.49 -9.47
N GLY A 77 -3.43 8.22 -8.23
CA GLY A 77 -2.56 9.11 -7.46
C GLY A 77 -3.14 10.48 -7.04
N THR A 78 -4.10 11.06 -7.77
CA THR A 78 -4.41 12.50 -7.79
C THR A 78 -5.88 12.87 -7.55
N TYR A 79 -6.81 11.90 -7.53
CA TYR A 79 -8.28 12.15 -7.37
C TYR A 79 -8.89 11.45 -6.15
N LYS A 80 -8.05 11.21 -5.17
CA LYS A 80 -8.25 10.24 -4.10
C LYS A 80 -9.47 10.50 -3.20
N ASP A 81 -9.73 11.77 -2.87
CA ASP A 81 -10.84 12.12 -1.97
C ASP A 81 -12.20 12.02 -2.68
N GLU A 82 -12.24 12.22 -4.01
CA GLU A 82 -13.47 12.09 -4.81
C GLU A 82 -13.89 10.62 -4.97
N PHE A 83 -12.93 9.71 -5.06
CA PHE A 83 -13.20 8.31 -5.34
C PHE A 83 -13.31 7.43 -4.08
N SER A 84 -12.84 7.88 -2.91
CA SER A 84 -12.96 7.12 -1.65
C SER A 84 -14.41 6.72 -1.34
N PRO A 85 -15.42 7.64 -1.40
CA PRO A 85 -16.81 7.26 -1.15
C PRO A 85 -17.36 6.25 -2.16
N ARG A 86 -16.89 6.29 -3.41
CA ARG A 86 -17.33 5.35 -4.47
C ARG A 86 -16.76 3.96 -4.23
N ALA A 87 -15.48 3.86 -3.90
CA ALA A 87 -14.83 2.60 -3.57
C ALA A 87 -15.44 1.96 -2.31
N GLU A 88 -15.73 2.77 -1.28
CA GLU A 88 -16.44 2.33 -0.07
C GLU A 88 -17.84 1.80 -0.39
N LYS A 89 -18.60 2.50 -1.26
CA LYS A 89 -19.93 2.06 -1.71
C LYS A 89 -19.86 0.70 -2.42
N MET A 90 -18.90 0.50 -3.33
CA MET A 90 -18.71 -0.78 -4.02
C MET A 90 -18.40 -1.92 -3.03
N TYR A 91 -17.59 -1.65 -2.00
CA TYR A 91 -17.30 -2.63 -0.95
C TYR A 91 -18.56 -3.06 -0.19
N GLU A 92 -19.37 -2.10 0.27
CA GLU A 92 -20.60 -2.39 1.01
C GLU A 92 -21.66 -3.07 0.12
N GLU A 93 -21.76 -2.70 -1.16
CA GLU A 93 -22.66 -3.36 -2.12
C GLU A 93 -22.29 -4.83 -2.34
N VAL A 94 -20.99 -5.14 -2.53
CA VAL A 94 -20.52 -6.52 -2.70
C VAL A 94 -20.70 -7.36 -1.44
N LYS A 95 -20.50 -6.74 -0.26
CA LYS A 95 -20.76 -7.36 1.04
C LYS A 95 -22.24 -7.75 1.21
N ALA A 96 -23.16 -7.04 0.57
CA ALA A 96 -24.59 -7.35 0.60
C ALA A 96 -25.04 -8.45 -0.38
N LEU A 97 -24.15 -8.97 -1.25
CA LEU A 97 -24.54 -9.94 -2.30
C LEU A 97 -24.82 -11.37 -1.78
N GLY A 98 -24.41 -11.70 -0.55
CA GLY A 98 -24.66 -13.00 0.09
C GLY A 98 -23.39 -13.81 0.40
N GLU A 99 -23.53 -14.88 1.19
CA GLU A 99 -22.44 -15.52 1.94
C GLU A 99 -21.86 -16.80 1.29
N SER A 100 -21.95 -16.96 -0.03
CA SER A 100 -21.31 -18.11 -0.68
C SER A 100 -19.78 -18.07 -0.49
N GLU A 101 -19.13 -19.23 -0.50
CA GLU A 101 -17.66 -19.32 -0.34
C GLU A 101 -16.93 -18.52 -1.43
N SER A 102 -17.39 -18.60 -2.68
CA SER A 102 -16.85 -17.81 -3.79
C SER A 102 -17.01 -16.30 -3.57
N LEU A 103 -18.13 -15.85 -3.02
CA LEU A 103 -18.32 -14.44 -2.65
C LEU A 103 -17.42 -14.04 -1.47
N LYS A 104 -17.28 -14.87 -0.44
CA LYS A 104 -16.34 -14.60 0.68
C LYS A 104 -14.91 -14.47 0.19
N ALA A 105 -14.50 -15.34 -0.72
CA ALA A 105 -13.20 -15.31 -1.37
C ALA A 105 -12.97 -14.00 -2.14
N LEU A 106 -13.96 -13.54 -2.92
CA LEU A 106 -13.87 -12.27 -3.65
C LEU A 106 -13.94 -11.06 -2.74
N ARG A 107 -14.74 -11.09 -1.66
CA ARG A 107 -14.75 -10.03 -0.65
C ARG A 107 -13.40 -9.83 0.01
N ALA A 108 -12.64 -10.90 0.23
CA ALA A 108 -11.27 -10.81 0.72
C ALA A 108 -10.34 -10.09 -0.27
N ASP A 109 -10.47 -10.43 -1.55
CA ASP A 109 -9.70 -9.80 -2.63
C ASP A 109 -10.10 -8.31 -2.81
N LEU A 110 -11.39 -7.99 -2.60
CA LEU A 110 -11.92 -6.63 -2.59
C LEU A 110 -11.44 -5.83 -1.38
N ALA A 111 -11.40 -6.43 -0.19
CA ALA A 111 -10.83 -5.83 1.01
C ALA A 111 -9.34 -5.48 0.79
N SER A 112 -8.58 -6.39 0.19
CA SER A 112 -7.19 -6.13 -0.20
C SER A 112 -7.08 -4.94 -1.15
N ALA A 113 -7.90 -4.89 -2.22
CA ALA A 113 -7.93 -3.78 -3.16
C ALA A 113 -8.26 -2.43 -2.50
N LEU A 114 -9.25 -2.41 -1.59
CA LEU A 114 -9.65 -1.19 -0.88
C LEU A 114 -8.57 -0.72 0.12
N ILE A 115 -7.90 -1.64 0.81
CA ILE A 115 -6.75 -1.29 1.67
C ILE A 115 -5.61 -0.72 0.81
N SER A 116 -5.29 -1.35 -0.33
CA SER A 116 -4.30 -0.83 -1.27
C SER A 116 -4.67 0.57 -1.81
N PHE A 117 -5.96 0.84 -2.01
CA PHE A 117 -6.43 2.18 -2.34
C PHE A 117 -6.08 3.17 -1.22
N TYR A 118 -6.35 2.84 0.04
CA TYR A 118 -6.02 3.69 1.19
C TYR A 118 -4.53 3.85 1.46
N VAL A 119 -3.64 2.94 1.04
CA VAL A 119 -2.17 3.13 1.10
C VAL A 119 -1.76 4.48 0.52
N ASN A 120 -2.50 4.93 -0.49
CA ASN A 120 -2.24 6.17 -1.17
C ASN A 120 -2.81 7.44 -0.48
N ILE A 121 -3.64 7.24 0.56
CA ILE A 121 -4.33 8.25 1.37
C ILE A 121 -4.17 7.91 2.87
N PRO A 122 -2.94 7.80 3.40
CA PRO A 122 -2.67 7.27 4.73
C PRO A 122 -2.94 8.32 5.82
N THR A 123 -4.20 8.54 6.16
CA THR A 123 -4.65 9.44 7.24
C THR A 123 -5.05 8.63 8.47
N GLU A 124 -5.11 9.28 9.65
CA GLU A 124 -5.61 8.64 10.87
C GLU A 124 -7.06 8.18 10.74
N GLU A 125 -7.91 8.96 10.05
CA GLU A 125 -9.28 8.55 9.73
C GLU A 125 -9.31 7.27 8.90
N ASN A 126 -8.49 7.20 7.84
CA ASN A 126 -8.42 6.02 6.99
C ASN A 126 -7.77 4.83 7.71
N ALA A 127 -6.95 5.05 8.74
CA ALA A 127 -6.42 3.97 9.57
C ALA A 127 -7.54 3.23 10.30
N VAL A 128 -8.54 3.96 10.82
CA VAL A 128 -9.73 3.35 11.44
C VAL A 128 -10.52 2.53 10.41
N LYS A 129 -10.68 3.04 9.18
CA LYS A 129 -11.37 2.32 8.10
C LYS A 129 -10.63 1.05 7.68
N VAL A 130 -9.33 1.16 7.46
CA VAL A 130 -8.45 0.04 7.08
C VAL A 130 -8.44 -1.05 8.16
N GLU A 131 -8.35 -0.67 9.43
CA GLU A 131 -8.44 -1.62 10.55
C GLU A 131 -9.81 -2.30 10.60
N LYS A 132 -10.90 -1.55 10.41
CA LYS A 132 -12.25 -2.12 10.36
C LYS A 132 -12.37 -3.15 9.23
N ILE A 133 -11.94 -2.82 8.02
CA ILE A 133 -11.96 -3.74 6.86
C ILE A 133 -11.17 -5.01 7.19
N TYR A 134 -9.97 -4.88 7.76
CA TYR A 134 -9.15 -6.03 8.14
C TYR A 134 -9.84 -6.92 9.18
N GLN A 135 -10.38 -6.34 10.25
CA GLN A 135 -11.03 -7.10 11.31
C GLN A 135 -12.31 -7.77 10.84
N GLU A 136 -13.11 -7.11 10.01
CA GLU A 136 -14.30 -7.71 9.39
C GLU A 136 -13.91 -8.89 8.51
N THR A 137 -12.93 -8.73 7.62
CA THR A 137 -12.43 -9.81 6.77
C THR A 137 -11.85 -10.98 7.54
N LYS A 138 -11.07 -10.71 8.59
CA LYS A 138 -10.60 -11.74 9.50
C LYS A 138 -11.78 -12.46 10.16
N GLY A 139 -12.78 -11.73 10.66
CA GLY A 139 -13.93 -12.29 11.37
C GLY A 139 -14.74 -13.31 10.57
N TYR A 140 -14.98 -13.08 9.28
CA TYR A 140 -15.76 -14.02 8.45
C TYR A 140 -14.95 -15.13 7.79
N LEU A 141 -13.60 -15.04 7.78
CA LEU A 141 -12.72 -16.05 7.17
C LEU A 141 -11.96 -16.90 8.17
N ILE A 142 -11.80 -16.47 9.43
CA ILE A 142 -10.90 -17.15 10.38
C ILE A 142 -11.31 -18.60 10.67
N ASN A 143 -12.60 -18.91 10.55
CA ASN A 143 -13.15 -20.24 10.81
C ASN A 143 -13.25 -21.10 9.53
N ASP A 144 -12.82 -20.57 8.38
CA ASP A 144 -12.85 -21.25 7.09
C ASP A 144 -11.43 -21.64 6.70
N ASP A 145 -11.07 -22.91 6.88
CA ASP A 145 -9.69 -23.38 6.70
C ASP A 145 -9.15 -23.16 5.29
N GLU A 146 -10.02 -23.23 4.27
CA GLU A 146 -9.63 -23.02 2.87
C GLU A 146 -9.43 -21.54 2.56
N LEU A 147 -10.28 -20.67 3.12
CA LEU A 147 -10.22 -19.24 2.85
C LEU A 147 -9.37 -18.44 3.84
N ARG A 148 -8.95 -19.02 4.96
CA ARG A 148 -8.11 -18.36 5.97
C ARG A 148 -6.82 -17.80 5.38
N VAL A 149 -6.22 -18.50 4.42
CA VAL A 149 -5.01 -18.05 3.70
C VAL A 149 -5.24 -16.73 2.96
N LYS A 150 -6.48 -16.39 2.58
CA LYS A 150 -6.79 -15.08 1.97
C LYS A 150 -6.65 -13.92 2.95
N ILE A 151 -6.74 -14.16 4.27
CA ILE A 151 -6.44 -13.13 5.28
C ILE A 151 -4.97 -12.72 5.18
N ALA A 152 -4.06 -13.67 4.91
CA ALA A 152 -2.63 -13.38 4.76
C ALA A 152 -2.33 -12.40 3.62
N LYS A 153 -3.13 -12.41 2.54
CA LYS A 153 -2.98 -11.48 1.41
C LYS A 153 -3.24 -10.02 1.78
N LEU A 154 -3.89 -9.75 2.91
CA LEU A 154 -4.13 -8.40 3.41
C LEU A 154 -2.88 -7.81 4.07
N ALA A 155 -1.90 -8.64 4.46
CA ALA A 155 -0.75 -8.19 5.24
C ALA A 155 0.14 -7.20 4.49
N GLU A 156 0.46 -7.46 3.22
CA GLU A 156 1.26 -6.55 2.40
C GLU A 156 0.63 -5.14 2.32
N PRO A 157 -0.64 -4.98 1.87
CA PRO A 157 -1.20 -3.65 1.72
C PRO A 157 -1.45 -2.96 3.09
N LEU A 158 -1.73 -3.72 4.14
CA LEU A 158 -1.85 -3.17 5.50
C LEU A 158 -0.52 -2.61 6.03
N ILE A 159 0.56 -3.36 5.90
CA ILE A 159 1.88 -2.90 6.33
C ILE A 159 2.35 -1.73 5.46
N SER A 160 2.10 -1.78 4.14
CA SER A 160 2.33 -0.67 3.22
C SER A 160 1.55 0.59 3.63
N PHE A 161 0.31 0.45 4.11
CA PHE A 161 -0.48 1.57 4.62
C PHE A 161 0.18 2.22 5.84
N TYR A 162 0.60 1.42 6.82
CA TYR A 162 1.32 1.92 8.01
C TYR A 162 2.67 2.55 7.68
N PHE A 163 3.39 1.98 6.72
CA PHE A 163 4.62 2.59 6.20
C PHE A 163 4.35 3.97 5.59
N MET A 164 3.30 4.09 4.76
CA MET A 164 2.93 5.36 4.14
C MET A 164 2.42 6.39 5.16
N MET A 165 1.73 5.96 6.22
CA MET A 165 1.37 6.81 7.36
C MET A 165 2.62 7.39 8.04
N LEU A 166 3.59 6.52 8.36
CA LEU A 166 4.85 6.95 8.96
C LEU A 166 5.58 7.95 8.07
N PHE A 167 5.65 7.65 6.76
CA PHE A 167 6.36 8.50 5.79
C PHE A 167 5.71 9.88 5.64
N LYS A 168 4.37 9.96 5.62
CA LYS A 168 3.66 11.25 5.51
C LYS A 168 3.65 12.06 6.81
N ASN A 169 3.72 11.42 7.97
CA ASN A 169 3.72 12.09 9.28
C ASN A 169 5.13 12.49 9.76
N THR A 170 6.11 12.64 8.85
CA THR A 170 7.53 12.93 9.13
C THR A 170 7.80 14.30 9.78
N GLU A 171 6.77 15.10 10.06
CA GLU A 171 6.87 16.36 10.81
C GLU A 171 6.72 16.20 12.34
N GLN A 172 6.36 15.02 12.85
CA GLN A 172 6.27 14.80 14.30
C GLN A 172 7.48 14.00 14.80
N ASP A 173 8.27 14.62 15.69
CA ASP A 173 9.38 14.03 16.46
C ASP A 173 8.98 12.84 17.38
N ALA A 174 7.78 12.29 17.22
CA ALA A 174 7.26 11.19 18.00
C ALA A 174 7.59 9.84 17.34
N TYR A 175 8.37 9.02 18.04
CA TYR A 175 8.57 7.60 17.73
C TYR A 175 7.20 6.89 17.77
N PRO A 176 6.63 6.48 16.62
CA PRO A 176 5.27 5.96 16.58
C PRO A 176 5.30 4.46 16.82
N LYS A 177 5.66 4.07 18.05
CA LYS A 177 5.77 2.69 18.51
C LYS A 177 4.51 1.88 18.19
N ASN A 178 3.35 2.52 18.25
CA ASN A 178 2.05 1.94 17.92
C ASN A 178 1.97 1.48 16.47
N ILE A 179 2.39 2.31 15.49
CA ILE A 179 2.38 1.97 14.06
C ILE A 179 3.29 0.76 13.80
N ILE A 180 4.49 0.77 14.39
CA ILE A 180 5.46 -0.33 14.27
C ILE A 180 4.87 -1.62 14.86
N THR A 181 4.30 -1.54 16.07
CA THR A 181 3.72 -2.69 16.75
C THR A 181 2.54 -3.28 15.95
N LYS A 182 1.70 -2.44 15.35
CA LYS A 182 0.61 -2.89 14.47
C LYS A 182 1.15 -3.63 13.25
N ALA A 183 2.14 -3.07 12.56
CA ALA A 183 2.76 -3.69 11.39
C ALA A 183 3.45 -5.04 11.74
N GLU A 184 4.19 -5.09 12.86
CA GLU A 184 4.81 -6.33 13.36
C GLU A 184 3.79 -7.40 13.73
N THR A 185 2.67 -7.00 14.35
CA THR A 185 1.60 -7.91 14.72
C THR A 185 1.00 -8.54 13.48
N ILE A 186 0.66 -7.74 12.48
CA ILE A 186 0.11 -8.23 11.20
C ILE A 186 1.07 -9.19 10.52
N TYR A 187 2.36 -8.86 10.47
CA TYR A 187 3.37 -9.75 9.89
C TYR A 187 3.47 -11.09 10.62
N LYS A 188 3.41 -11.09 11.96
CA LYS A 188 3.43 -12.33 12.76
C LYS A 188 2.17 -13.16 12.55
N GLU A 189 1.01 -12.52 12.50
CA GLU A 189 -0.29 -13.19 12.31
C GLU A 189 -0.38 -13.93 10.97
N VAL A 190 0.36 -13.51 9.93
CA VAL A 190 0.42 -14.24 8.65
C VAL A 190 0.73 -15.74 8.86
N ARG A 191 1.59 -16.05 9.82
CA ARG A 191 1.99 -17.42 10.17
C ARG A 191 0.88 -18.27 10.76
N GLU A 192 -0.19 -17.65 11.24
CA GLU A 192 -1.32 -18.30 11.90
C GLU A 192 -2.47 -18.63 10.92
N PHE A 193 -2.38 -18.14 9.67
CA PHE A 193 -3.47 -18.23 8.69
C PHE A 193 -3.38 -19.40 7.71
N GLY A 194 -2.38 -20.27 7.82
CA GLY A 194 -2.26 -21.45 6.98
C GLY A 194 -0.98 -22.23 7.18
N SER A 195 -0.79 -23.27 6.37
CA SER A 195 0.50 -23.97 6.31
C SER A 195 1.55 -23.05 5.66
N PHE A 196 2.82 -23.27 6.00
CA PHE A 196 3.92 -22.48 5.44
C PHE A 196 3.91 -22.43 3.90
N ASN A 197 3.58 -23.54 3.24
CA ASN A 197 3.55 -23.60 1.76
C ASN A 197 2.48 -22.70 1.14
N ASP A 198 1.38 -22.45 1.87
CA ASP A 198 0.26 -21.64 1.38
C ASP A 198 0.49 -20.15 1.61
N ILE A 199 1.23 -19.80 2.67
CA ILE A 199 1.45 -18.40 3.08
C ILE A 199 2.82 -17.84 2.70
N LYS A 200 3.76 -18.68 2.21
CA LYS A 200 5.15 -18.26 1.94
C LYS A 200 5.24 -17.00 1.08
N ASP A 201 4.41 -16.89 0.05
CA ASP A 201 4.46 -15.76 -0.88
C ASP A 201 3.96 -14.49 -0.18
N ASN A 202 2.91 -14.60 0.65
CA ASN A 202 2.41 -13.49 1.48
C ASN A 202 3.45 -13.05 2.53
N LEU A 203 4.18 -13.99 3.15
CA LEU A 203 5.29 -13.67 4.06
C LEU A 203 6.42 -12.93 3.34
N ILE A 204 6.74 -13.34 2.11
CA ILE A 204 7.75 -12.69 1.28
C ILE A 204 7.30 -11.29 0.89
N GLU A 205 6.08 -11.13 0.38
CA GLU A 205 5.54 -9.85 -0.08
C GLU A 205 5.40 -8.84 1.06
N SER A 206 4.96 -9.27 2.24
CA SER A 206 4.80 -8.40 3.42
C SER A 206 6.11 -8.02 4.11
N SER A 207 7.20 -8.74 3.85
CA SER A 207 8.51 -8.48 4.48
C SER A 207 9.13 -7.14 4.06
N LEU A 208 9.03 -6.77 2.78
CA LEU A 208 9.68 -5.56 2.25
C LEU A 208 9.05 -4.26 2.78
N PRO A 209 7.71 -4.11 2.79
CA PRO A 209 7.07 -2.98 3.46
C PRO A 209 7.47 -2.85 4.92
N LEU A 210 7.58 -3.95 5.67
CA LEU A 210 7.98 -3.93 7.09
C LEU A 210 9.43 -3.47 7.26
N LEU A 211 10.35 -3.97 6.44
CA LEU A 211 11.75 -3.53 6.45
C LEU A 211 11.89 -2.05 6.06
N ARG A 212 11.10 -1.57 5.08
CA ARG A 212 11.06 -0.14 4.72
C ARG A 212 10.56 0.72 5.88
N LEU A 213 9.54 0.25 6.59
CA LEU A 213 9.04 0.90 7.80
C LEU A 213 10.14 1.01 8.88
N TYR A 214 10.90 -0.06 9.12
CA TYR A 214 12.03 -0.02 10.05
C TYR A 214 13.11 0.98 9.64
N ARG A 215 13.41 1.06 8.34
CA ARG A 215 14.45 1.96 7.81
C ARG A 215 14.14 3.43 8.12
N GLU A 216 12.87 3.84 8.07
CA GLU A 216 12.48 5.23 8.30
C GLU A 216 12.60 5.68 9.76
N ILE A 217 12.84 4.76 10.68
CA ILE A 217 12.93 5.07 12.10
C ILE A 217 14.31 5.66 12.41
N LYS A 218 14.31 6.93 12.84
CA LYS A 218 15.54 7.69 13.18
C LYS A 218 15.95 7.56 14.65
N VAL A 219 15.30 6.68 15.41
CA VAL A 219 15.65 6.39 16.80
C VAL A 219 16.52 5.14 16.83
N ALA A 220 17.63 5.20 17.58
CA ALA A 220 18.49 4.04 17.77
C ALA A 220 17.79 2.97 18.63
N ASP A 221 17.20 1.98 17.96
CA ASP A 221 16.52 0.84 18.58
C ASP A 221 17.09 -0.48 18.06
N GLN A 222 17.82 -1.19 18.94
CA GLN A 222 18.45 -2.46 18.61
C GLN A 222 17.42 -3.57 18.33
N SER A 223 16.21 -3.48 18.88
CA SER A 223 15.17 -4.47 18.65
C SER A 223 14.75 -4.49 17.18
N LEU A 224 14.69 -3.33 16.52
CA LEU A 224 14.37 -3.22 15.10
C LEU A 224 15.45 -3.85 14.22
N VAL A 225 16.73 -3.65 14.56
CA VAL A 225 17.85 -4.30 13.87
C VAL A 225 17.74 -5.82 13.97
N ASN A 226 17.39 -6.33 15.16
CA ASN A 226 17.24 -7.76 15.38
C ASN A 226 16.03 -8.32 14.63
N SER A 227 14.89 -7.63 14.65
CA SER A 227 13.69 -7.97 13.86
C SER A 227 14.01 -7.99 12.37
N ALA A 228 14.74 -6.99 11.85
CA ALA A 228 15.14 -6.92 10.44
C ALA A 228 16.03 -8.11 10.03
N LYS A 229 17.01 -8.45 10.87
CA LYS A 229 17.87 -9.64 10.66
C LYS A 229 17.06 -10.93 10.64
N HIS A 230 16.08 -11.06 11.52
CA HIS A 230 15.22 -12.24 11.57
C HIS A 230 14.37 -12.38 10.29
N ILE A 231 13.72 -11.29 9.85
CA ILE A 231 12.94 -11.26 8.60
C ILE A 231 13.83 -11.63 7.41
N TYR A 232 15.06 -11.09 7.35
CA TYR A 232 16.01 -11.43 6.30
C TYR A 232 16.41 -12.90 6.33
N ALA A 233 16.73 -13.45 7.50
CA ALA A 233 17.06 -14.87 7.64
C ALA A 233 15.89 -15.77 7.19
N GLU A 234 14.66 -15.39 7.52
CA GLU A 234 13.44 -16.06 7.08
C GLU A 234 13.33 -16.06 5.55
N LEU A 235 13.49 -14.90 4.89
CA LEU A 235 13.53 -14.79 3.42
C LEU A 235 14.60 -15.68 2.79
N PHE A 236 15.76 -15.83 3.43
CA PHE A 236 16.85 -16.68 2.95
C PHE A 236 16.57 -18.17 3.13
N SER A 237 15.86 -18.54 4.20
CA SER A 237 15.38 -19.91 4.41
C SER A 237 14.25 -20.29 3.45
N LEU A 238 13.51 -19.30 2.93
CA LEU A 238 12.32 -19.41 2.07
C LEU A 238 12.61 -19.80 0.61
N ASN A 239 13.59 -20.68 0.35
CA ASN A 239 13.91 -21.29 -0.96
C ASN A 239 14.91 -20.50 -1.84
N ASN A 240 15.67 -21.22 -2.68
CA ASN A 240 16.67 -20.64 -3.61
C ASN A 240 16.07 -20.22 -4.96
N ASP A 241 14.76 -20.00 -5.01
CA ASP A 241 14.05 -19.63 -6.24
C ASP A 241 14.66 -18.38 -6.86
N ALA A 242 14.94 -18.45 -8.17
CA ALA A 242 15.48 -17.34 -8.94
C ALA A 242 14.53 -16.13 -8.93
N GLN A 243 13.22 -16.36 -8.79
CA GLN A 243 12.20 -15.30 -8.76
C GLN A 243 12.26 -14.44 -7.50
N ILE A 244 12.75 -14.99 -6.38
CA ILE A 244 12.80 -14.30 -5.07
C ILE A 244 14.14 -13.54 -4.90
N GLN A 245 15.13 -13.77 -5.76
CA GLN A 245 16.46 -13.14 -5.66
C GLN A 245 16.42 -11.60 -5.63
N PRO A 246 15.61 -10.90 -6.46
CA PRO A 246 15.51 -9.45 -6.39
C PRO A 246 15.01 -8.96 -5.03
N MET A 247 14.05 -9.68 -4.43
CA MET A 247 13.50 -9.35 -3.11
C MET A 247 14.54 -9.60 -2.01
N LYS A 248 15.32 -10.68 -2.10
CA LYS A 248 16.44 -10.95 -1.17
C LYS A 248 17.48 -9.85 -1.19
N GLN A 249 17.88 -9.39 -2.38
CA GLN A 249 18.83 -8.29 -2.53
C GLN A 249 18.28 -6.98 -1.97
N ALA A 250 17.00 -6.69 -2.22
CA ALA A 250 16.33 -5.52 -1.66
C ALA A 250 16.27 -5.58 -0.12
N ALA A 251 15.91 -6.73 0.44
CA ALA A 251 15.88 -6.95 1.88
C ALA A 251 17.27 -6.82 2.50
N GLU A 252 18.32 -7.37 1.88
CA GLU A 252 19.71 -7.24 2.35
C GLU A 252 20.12 -5.77 2.44
N LYS A 253 19.82 -5.01 1.38
CA LYS A 253 20.10 -3.58 1.33
C LYS A 253 19.38 -2.84 2.46
N LEU A 254 18.08 -3.09 2.63
CA LEU A 254 17.29 -2.45 3.69
C LEU A 254 17.83 -2.79 5.08
N VAL A 255 18.21 -4.04 5.33
CA VAL A 255 18.78 -4.47 6.62
C VAL A 255 20.09 -3.76 6.92
N LYS A 256 20.96 -3.58 5.92
CA LYS A 256 22.20 -2.79 6.04
C LYS A 256 21.90 -1.32 6.34
N GLU A 257 20.91 -0.73 5.65
CA GLU A 257 20.47 0.65 5.89
C GLU A 257 19.89 0.83 7.30
N ILE A 258 19.04 -0.09 7.78
CA ILE A 258 18.50 -0.08 9.15
C ILE A 258 19.63 -0.12 10.18
N HIS A 259 20.63 -0.98 9.98
CA HIS A 259 21.77 -1.06 10.89
C HIS A 259 22.63 0.19 10.86
N ALA A 260 22.87 0.76 9.68
CA ALA A 260 23.59 2.03 9.54
C ALA A 260 22.84 3.17 10.25
N ASN A 261 21.52 3.26 10.08
CA ASN A 261 20.67 4.23 10.76
C ASN A 261 20.72 4.06 12.28
N PHE A 262 20.71 2.82 12.78
CA PHE A 262 20.90 2.55 14.21
C PHE A 262 22.23 3.12 14.72
N ILE A 263 23.35 2.79 14.05
CA ILE A 263 24.68 3.27 14.45
C ILE A 263 24.76 4.80 14.42
N ALA A 264 24.22 5.41 13.36
CA ALA A 264 24.25 6.86 13.17
C ALA A 264 23.49 7.63 14.26
N ASN A 265 22.46 7.02 14.85
CA ASN A 265 21.59 7.64 15.85
C ASN A 265 21.93 7.26 17.30
N LEU A 266 23.04 6.55 17.55
CA LEU A 266 23.48 6.23 18.91
C LEU A 266 23.87 7.53 19.66
N PRO A 267 23.41 7.72 20.92
CA PRO A 267 23.64 8.95 21.70
C PRO A 267 25.11 9.19 22.03
N TYR A 268 25.96 8.17 21.92
CA TYR A 268 27.41 8.27 22.02
C TYR A 268 28.05 7.52 20.86
N LYS A 269 29.13 8.06 20.28
CA LYS A 269 29.94 7.34 19.28
C LYS A 269 30.57 6.11 19.95
N ILE A 270 29.86 4.99 19.93
CA ILE A 270 30.39 3.70 20.38
C ILE A 270 31.58 3.37 19.45
N PRO A 271 32.77 3.03 19.98
CA PRO A 271 33.90 2.63 19.15
C PRO A 271 33.50 1.46 18.24
N ASN A 272 33.94 1.49 16.96
CA ASN A 272 33.64 0.47 15.95
C ASN A 272 33.95 -0.99 16.39
N SER A 273 34.73 -1.18 17.46
CA SER A 273 35.06 -2.48 18.04
C SER A 273 33.93 -3.14 18.84
N GLN A 274 32.87 -2.39 19.21
CA GLN A 274 31.72 -2.91 19.97
C GLN A 274 30.44 -3.03 19.13
N ILE A 275 30.48 -2.63 17.86
CA ILE A 275 29.37 -2.79 16.92
C ILE A 275 29.40 -4.23 16.41
N VAL A 276 28.33 -4.99 16.65
CA VAL A 276 28.16 -6.36 16.14
C VAL A 276 28.15 -6.29 14.61
N LYS A 277 29.26 -6.70 14.00
CA LYS A 277 29.42 -6.74 12.54
C LYS A 277 28.43 -7.74 11.93
N PHE A 278 27.89 -7.36 10.77
CA PHE A 278 27.12 -8.24 9.90
C PHE A 278 28.02 -9.29 9.26
#